data_AF-A0A1H3DK65-F1
#
_entry.id   AF-A0A1H3DK65-F1
#
_cell.length_a   1.000
_cell.length_b   1.000
_cell.length_c   1.000
_cell.angle_alpha   90.00
_cell.angle_beta   90.00
_cell.angle_gamma   90.00
#
_symmetry.space_group_name_H-M   'P 1'
#
loop_
_entity.id
_entity.type
_entity.pdbx_description
1 polymer ?
#
loop_
_entity_poly.entity_id
_entity_poly.type
_entity_poly.pdbx_seq_one_letter_code
_entity_poly.pdbx_strand_id
1 'polypeptide(L)'
;MPAKIYYLDAARTQALKVSWKMLWRDFTVAYQGQEIGQLSSSKALKEGVMFMLPDGRNLSAQLRSSMGQQQLELLLDGQPLPGSATDPQQQFKYGRYMLWLVAALNIGLGLLVEFGQIDSLQELGMGYGTVGFGVLFIGLEWWARTKKSSLAFYLAIGLLVLDVLATTMMAAPREGSTGTSGWFLRFIICMVLYRAAVAAKALAVAPAAEAELA
;
A
#
# COMPACT_ATOMS: atom_id res chain seq x y z
N MET A 1 1.93 -14.46 -19.07
CA MET A 1 0.77 -14.66 -18.18
C MET A 1 1.22 -14.36 -16.77
N PRO A 2 0.68 -13.33 -16.10
CA PRO A 2 0.95 -13.12 -14.68
C PRO A 2 0.48 -14.32 -13.85
N ALA A 3 1.33 -14.76 -12.92
CA ALA A 3 1.03 -15.78 -11.94
C ALA A 3 1.61 -15.37 -10.59
N LYS A 4 0.90 -15.68 -9.51
CA LYS A 4 1.34 -15.42 -8.15
C LYS A 4 1.10 -16.64 -7.28
N ILE A 5 2.06 -16.94 -6.42
CA ILE A 5 2.00 -18.04 -5.46
C ILE A 5 1.76 -17.42 -4.09
N TYR A 6 0.78 -17.96 -3.40
CA TYR A 6 0.47 -17.69 -2.01
C TYR A 6 0.68 -18.95 -1.20
N TYR A 7 0.92 -18.80 0.09
CA TYR A 7 1.04 -19.92 1.01
C TYR A 7 -0.09 -19.83 2.04
N LEU A 8 -0.81 -20.92 2.22
CA LEU A 8 -1.95 -20.98 3.15
C LEU A 8 -1.49 -21.13 4.61
N ASP A 9 -0.22 -21.43 4.83
CA ASP A 9 0.38 -21.70 6.14
C ASP A 9 1.66 -20.89 6.38
N ALA A 10 1.98 -20.65 7.65
CA ALA A 10 3.21 -19.95 8.04
C ALA A 10 4.48 -20.74 7.64
N ALA A 11 4.39 -22.07 7.59
CA ALA A 11 5.48 -22.96 7.20
C ALA A 11 5.71 -23.03 5.68
N ARG A 12 4.86 -22.37 4.87
CA ARG A 12 4.95 -22.31 3.41
C ARG A 12 4.93 -23.67 2.71
N THR A 13 4.20 -24.63 3.27
CA THR A 13 4.05 -25.97 2.69
C THR A 13 2.84 -26.06 1.77
N GLN A 14 1.81 -25.23 2.01
CA GLN A 14 0.55 -25.29 1.27
C GLN A 14 0.49 -24.18 0.22
N ALA A 15 1.05 -24.45 -0.96
CA ALA A 15 1.11 -23.48 -2.06
C ALA A 15 -0.23 -23.39 -2.81
N LEU A 16 -0.75 -22.15 -2.91
CA LEU A 16 -1.87 -21.78 -3.75
C LEU A 16 -1.35 -20.90 -4.91
N LYS A 17 -1.45 -21.40 -6.14
CA LYS A 17 -1.06 -20.68 -7.34
C LYS A 17 -2.29 -20.10 -8.02
N VAL A 18 -2.22 -18.81 -8.34
CA VAL A 18 -3.25 -18.11 -9.10
C VAL A 18 -2.63 -17.47 -10.32
N SER A 19 -3.25 -17.65 -11.48
CA SER A 19 -2.78 -17.12 -12.76
C SER A 19 -3.93 -16.53 -13.55
N TRP A 20 -3.65 -15.50 -14.34
CA TRP A 20 -4.65 -14.84 -15.18
C TRP A 20 -4.01 -14.25 -16.44
N LYS A 21 -4.85 -13.87 -17.40
CA LYS A 21 -4.50 -13.03 -18.56
C LYS A 21 -4.91 -11.58 -18.32
N MET A 22 -4.59 -10.68 -19.27
CA MET A 22 -4.97 -9.27 -19.21
C MET A 22 -6.45 -9.09 -18.81
N LEU A 23 -6.71 -8.10 -17.97
CA LEU A 23 -8.05 -7.78 -17.44
C LEU A 23 -8.72 -8.93 -16.68
N TRP A 24 -7.93 -9.78 -16.02
CA TRP A 24 -8.43 -10.89 -15.18
C TRP A 24 -9.25 -11.94 -15.96
N ARG A 25 -8.94 -12.14 -17.24
CA ARG A 25 -9.49 -13.24 -18.05
C ARG A 25 -8.74 -14.54 -17.80
N ASP A 26 -9.40 -15.67 -18.03
CA ASP A 26 -8.83 -17.01 -17.86
C ASP A 26 -8.10 -17.15 -16.51
N PHE A 27 -8.82 -16.80 -15.44
CA PHE A 27 -8.31 -16.90 -14.08
C PHE A 27 -8.34 -18.36 -13.64
N THR A 28 -7.18 -18.90 -13.30
CA THR A 28 -7.02 -20.28 -12.85
C THR A 28 -6.48 -20.29 -11.43
N VAL A 29 -7.04 -21.16 -10.60
CA VAL A 29 -6.59 -21.43 -9.24
C VAL A 29 -6.11 -22.87 -9.17
N ALA A 30 -4.89 -23.07 -8.67
CA ALA A 30 -4.32 -24.38 -8.42
C ALA A 30 -3.82 -24.50 -6.98
N TYR A 31 -4.21 -25.57 -6.30
CA TYR A 31 -3.77 -25.90 -4.95
C TYR A 31 -2.77 -27.06 -5.01
N GLN A 32 -1.56 -26.85 -4.50
CA GLN A 32 -0.46 -27.83 -4.53
C GLN A 32 -0.20 -28.42 -5.94
N GLY A 33 -0.40 -27.61 -6.98
CA GLY A 33 -0.23 -28.03 -8.38
C GLY A 33 -1.46 -28.67 -9.01
N GLN A 34 -2.51 -28.98 -8.25
CA GLN A 34 -3.79 -29.45 -8.77
C GLN A 34 -4.72 -28.28 -9.06
N GLU A 35 -5.25 -28.20 -10.28
CA GLU A 35 -6.24 -27.19 -10.65
C GLU A 35 -7.56 -27.44 -9.91
N ILE A 36 -8.00 -26.46 -9.12
CA ILE A 36 -9.25 -26.53 -8.35
C ILE A 36 -10.38 -25.75 -9.02
N GLY A 37 -10.05 -24.86 -9.96
CA GLY A 37 -11.04 -24.16 -10.74
C GLY A 37 -10.47 -23.16 -11.73
N GLN A 38 -11.26 -22.88 -12.76
CA GLN A 38 -10.95 -21.92 -13.80
C GLN A 38 -12.19 -21.06 -14.11
N LEU A 39 -11.94 -19.77 -14.30
CA LEU A 39 -12.94 -18.78 -14.69
C LEU A 39 -12.50 -18.13 -16.00
N SER A 40 -13.27 -18.33 -17.06
CA SER A 40 -13.02 -17.71 -18.37
C SER A 40 -13.31 -16.20 -18.36
N SER A 41 -14.21 -15.73 -17.48
CA SER A 41 -14.68 -14.34 -17.44
C SER A 41 -14.34 -13.64 -16.13
N SER A 42 -13.87 -12.39 -16.24
CA SER A 42 -13.65 -11.49 -15.10
C SER A 42 -14.95 -11.07 -14.40
N LYS A 43 -16.12 -11.30 -15.01
CA LYS A 43 -17.41 -10.92 -14.41
C LYS A 43 -17.70 -11.74 -13.15
N ALA A 44 -17.47 -13.05 -13.22
CA ALA A 44 -17.61 -13.94 -12.07
C ALA A 44 -16.69 -13.52 -10.92
N LEU A 45 -15.44 -13.13 -11.23
CA LEU A 45 -14.52 -12.59 -10.22
C LEU A 45 -15.05 -11.31 -9.55
N LYS A 46 -15.72 -10.41 -10.28
CA LYS A 46 -16.29 -9.20 -9.66
C LYS A 46 -17.45 -9.53 -8.70
N GLU A 47 -18.27 -10.50 -9.06
CA GLU A 47 -19.38 -10.98 -8.23
C GLU A 47 -18.86 -11.74 -7.00
N GLY A 48 -17.70 -12.39 -7.13
CA GLY A 48 -17.07 -13.21 -6.08
C GLY A 48 -17.38 -14.69 -6.31
N VAL A 49 -16.36 -15.53 -6.24
CA VAL A 49 -16.48 -16.98 -6.43
C VAL A 49 -15.83 -17.71 -5.27
N MET A 50 -16.47 -18.77 -4.80
CA MET A 50 -15.92 -19.66 -3.78
C MET A 50 -15.40 -20.95 -4.44
N PHE A 51 -14.19 -21.34 -4.08
CA PHE A 51 -13.56 -22.60 -4.43
C PHE A 51 -13.40 -23.43 -3.16
N MET A 52 -13.86 -24.68 -3.18
CA MET A 52 -13.63 -25.61 -2.08
C MET A 52 -12.27 -26.28 -2.28
N LEU A 53 -11.39 -26.15 -1.29
CA LEU A 53 -10.09 -26.80 -1.30
C LEU A 53 -10.22 -28.28 -0.96
N PRO A 54 -9.30 -29.15 -1.41
CA PRO A 54 -9.30 -30.58 -1.08
C PRO A 54 -9.24 -30.90 0.42
N ASP A 55 -8.77 -29.95 1.23
CA ASP A 55 -8.73 -30.06 2.70
C ASP A 55 -10.01 -29.54 3.38
N GLY A 56 -11.04 -29.19 2.61
CA GLY A 56 -12.35 -28.77 3.11
C GLY A 56 -12.47 -27.28 3.42
N ARG A 57 -11.39 -26.50 3.28
CA ARG A 57 -11.44 -25.04 3.48
C ARG A 57 -12.06 -24.33 2.28
N ASN A 58 -12.63 -23.16 2.52
CA ASN A 58 -13.26 -22.35 1.48
C ASN A 58 -12.36 -21.19 1.08
N LEU A 59 -11.96 -21.15 -0.19
CA LEU A 59 -11.23 -20.04 -0.79
C LEU A 59 -12.20 -19.15 -1.57
N SER A 60 -12.46 -17.95 -1.08
CA SER A 60 -13.18 -16.91 -1.83
C SER A 60 -12.21 -16.08 -2.64
N ALA A 61 -12.52 -15.88 -3.92
CA ALA A 61 -11.80 -14.98 -4.81
C ALA A 61 -12.76 -13.92 -5.35
N GLN A 62 -12.46 -12.66 -5.06
CA GLN A 62 -13.25 -11.52 -5.54
C GLN A 62 -12.37 -10.40 -6.06
N LEU A 63 -12.75 -9.81 -7.18
CA LEU A 63 -12.12 -8.61 -7.71
C LEU A 63 -12.83 -7.38 -7.16
N ARG A 64 -12.25 -6.77 -6.12
CA ARG A 64 -12.76 -5.52 -5.56
C ARG A 64 -12.11 -4.33 -6.24
N SER A 65 -12.93 -3.33 -6.55
CA SER A 65 -12.42 -2.00 -6.89
C SER A 65 -12.26 -1.22 -5.61
N SER A 66 -11.03 -0.86 -5.27
CA SER A 66 -10.75 0.03 -4.14
C SER A 66 -9.85 1.16 -4.62
N MET A 67 -10.33 2.40 -4.46
CA MET A 67 -9.58 3.62 -4.79
C MET A 67 -9.07 3.65 -6.25
N GLY A 68 -9.89 3.22 -7.20
CA GLY A 68 -9.55 3.23 -8.63
C GLY A 68 -8.61 2.10 -9.08
N GLN A 69 -8.16 1.22 -8.18
CA GLN A 69 -7.43 0.00 -8.54
C GLN A 69 -8.28 -1.24 -8.32
N GLN A 70 -8.31 -2.12 -9.33
CA GLN A 70 -8.86 -3.46 -9.21
C GLN A 70 -7.86 -4.37 -8.51
N GLN A 71 -8.28 -4.95 -7.39
CA GLN A 71 -7.46 -5.85 -6.59
C GLN A 71 -8.17 -7.17 -6.41
N LEU A 72 -7.40 -8.24 -6.57
CA LEU A 72 -7.85 -9.58 -6.23
C LEU A 72 -7.78 -9.74 -4.72
N GLU A 73 -8.94 -9.81 -4.11
CA GLU A 73 -9.14 -10.24 -2.73
C GLU A 73 -9.24 -11.76 -2.73
N LEU A 74 -8.36 -12.39 -1.95
CA LEU A 74 -8.39 -13.82 -1.68
C LEU A 74 -8.64 -13.99 -0.20
N LEU A 75 -9.74 -14.66 0.16
CA LEU A 75 -10.09 -14.96 1.53
C LEU A 75 -10.07 -16.47 1.73
N LEU A 76 -9.35 -16.95 2.73
CA LEU A 76 -9.41 -18.33 3.18
C LEU A 76 -10.29 -18.37 4.44
N ASP A 77 -11.42 -19.09 4.36
CA ASP A 77 -12.41 -19.19 5.44
C ASP A 77 -12.86 -17.81 5.96
N GLY A 78 -13.01 -16.86 5.04
CA GLY A 78 -13.41 -15.47 5.33
C GLY A 78 -12.28 -14.54 5.78
N GLN A 79 -11.06 -15.06 6.00
CA GLN A 79 -9.90 -14.26 6.40
C GLN A 79 -8.98 -13.91 5.22
N PRO A 80 -8.46 -12.67 5.13
CA PRO A 80 -7.52 -12.30 4.08
C PRO A 80 -6.31 -13.21 4.02
N LEU A 81 -6.01 -13.71 2.82
CA LEU A 81 -4.90 -14.61 2.63
C LEU A 81 -3.57 -13.89 2.90
N PRO A 82 -2.65 -14.44 3.70
CA PRO A 82 -1.37 -13.81 3.99
C PRO A 82 -0.58 -13.47 2.72
N GLY A 83 -0.07 -12.24 2.64
CA GLY A 83 0.67 -11.74 1.46
C GLY A 83 -0.20 -11.39 0.24
N SER A 84 -1.53 -11.50 0.34
CA SER A 84 -2.46 -10.94 -0.64
C SER A 84 -2.41 -9.41 -0.65
N ALA A 85 -2.95 -8.80 -1.70
CA ALA A 85 -3.02 -7.34 -1.79
C ALA A 85 -3.96 -6.73 -0.73
N THR A 86 -4.88 -7.53 -0.19
CA THR A 86 -5.86 -7.15 0.82
C THR A 86 -5.40 -7.49 2.25
N ASP A 87 -4.26 -8.19 2.41
CA ASP A 87 -3.67 -8.48 3.72
C ASP A 87 -3.32 -7.18 4.48
N PRO A 88 -3.95 -6.93 5.64
CA PRO A 88 -3.66 -5.76 6.47
C PRO A 88 -2.18 -5.66 6.89
N GLN A 89 -1.52 -6.79 7.17
CA GLN A 89 -0.10 -6.77 7.53
C GLN A 89 0.77 -6.25 6.39
N GLN A 90 0.46 -6.70 5.16
CA GLN A 90 1.19 -6.28 3.98
C GLN A 90 0.94 -4.80 3.65
N GLN A 91 -0.31 -4.32 3.74
CA GLN A 91 -0.64 -2.91 3.51
C GLN A 91 0.02 -1.98 4.53
N PHE A 92 0.01 -2.37 5.81
CA PHE A 92 0.71 -1.63 6.87
C PHE A 92 2.22 -1.57 6.60
N LYS A 93 2.83 -2.69 6.20
CA LYS A 93 4.25 -2.76 5.83
C LYS A 93 4.59 -1.84 4.66
N TYR A 94 3.76 -1.81 3.62
CA TYR A 94 3.94 -0.90 2.48
C TYR A 94 3.85 0.57 2.89
N GLY A 95 2.90 0.93 3.75
CA GLY A 95 2.83 2.31 4.27
C GLY A 95 4.09 2.72 5.02
N ARG A 96 4.65 1.83 5.84
CA ARG A 96 5.90 2.10 6.57
C ARG A 96 7.07 2.32 5.62
N TYR A 97 7.22 1.46 4.61
CA TYR A 97 8.26 1.66 3.59
C TYR A 97 8.04 2.95 2.79
N MET A 98 6.79 3.33 2.54
CA MET A 98 6.48 4.60 1.89
C MET A 98 6.91 5.79 2.77
N LEU A 99 6.63 5.80 4.07
CA LEU A 99 7.11 6.83 4.99
C LEU A 99 8.65 6.92 4.99
N TRP A 100 9.33 5.77 5.02
CA TRP A 100 10.79 5.73 5.00
C TRP A 100 11.37 6.23 3.67
N LEU A 101 10.75 5.87 2.54
CA LEU A 101 11.13 6.36 1.21
C LEU A 101 10.97 7.87 1.12
N VAL A 102 9.82 8.41 1.54
CA VAL A 102 9.56 9.85 1.57
C VAL A 102 10.58 10.56 2.46
N ALA A 103 10.88 10.02 3.64
CA ALA A 103 11.89 10.57 4.53
C ALA A 103 13.29 10.59 3.89
N ALA A 104 13.72 9.46 3.34
CA ALA A 104 15.03 9.32 2.72
C ALA A 104 15.20 10.26 1.51
N LEU A 105 14.16 10.41 0.68
CA LEU A 105 14.17 11.34 -0.44
C LEU A 105 14.25 12.79 0.04
N ASN A 106 13.47 13.19 1.05
CA ASN A 106 13.50 14.55 1.57
C ASN A 106 14.85 14.91 2.20
N ILE A 107 15.42 14.01 3.01
CA ILE A 107 16.75 14.21 3.60
C ILE A 107 17.82 14.23 2.51
N GLY A 108 17.83 13.23 1.62
CA GLY A 108 18.82 13.11 0.57
C GLY A 108 18.83 14.31 -0.37
N LEU A 109 17.66 14.75 -0.83
CA LEU A 109 17.53 15.94 -1.68
C LEU A 109 17.89 17.22 -0.93
N GLY A 110 17.44 17.39 0.31
CA GLY A 110 17.77 18.56 1.11
C GLY A 110 19.27 18.70 1.35
N LEU A 111 19.94 17.60 1.70
CA LEU A 111 21.41 17.58 1.87
C LEU A 111 22.13 17.79 0.54
N LEU A 112 21.66 17.20 -0.56
CA LEU A 112 22.27 17.37 -1.88
C LEU A 112 22.22 18.83 -2.33
N VAL A 113 21.10 19.52 -2.10
CA VAL A 113 20.95 20.94 -2.43
C VAL A 113 21.85 21.82 -1.57
N GLU A 114 21.97 21.50 -0.28
CA GLU A 114 22.82 22.24 0.65
C GLU A 114 24.31 22.09 0.30
N PHE A 115 24.78 20.85 0.13
CA PHE A 115 26.20 20.58 -0.17
C PHE A 115 26.58 20.89 -1.62
N GLY A 116 25.63 20.74 -2.55
CA GLY A 116 25.83 21.05 -3.96
C GLY A 116 25.73 22.54 -4.29
N GLN A 117 25.29 23.38 -3.33
CA GLN A 117 25.09 24.82 -3.51
C GLN A 117 24.31 25.16 -4.79
N ILE A 118 23.23 24.41 -5.04
CA ILE A 118 22.44 24.56 -6.26
C ILE A 118 21.40 25.66 -6.01
N ASP A 119 21.76 26.90 -6.35
CA ASP A 119 20.92 28.10 -6.12
C ASP A 119 19.49 27.92 -6.63
N SER A 120 19.32 27.32 -7.82
CA SER A 120 18.00 27.10 -8.42
C SER A 120 17.09 26.19 -7.59
N LEU A 121 17.65 25.27 -6.79
CA LEU A 121 16.87 24.39 -5.92
C LEU A 121 16.66 25.03 -4.53
N GLN A 122 17.61 25.82 -4.05
CA GLN A 122 17.44 26.62 -2.83
C GLN A 122 16.33 27.67 -2.99
N GLU A 123 16.23 28.30 -4.16
CA GLU A 123 15.13 29.22 -4.49
C GLU A 123 13.74 28.54 -4.50
N LEU A 124 13.70 27.22 -4.70
CA LEU A 124 12.46 26.43 -4.59
C LEU A 124 12.14 26.03 -3.14
N GLY A 125 12.88 26.56 -2.16
CA GLY A 125 12.71 26.24 -0.74
C GLY A 125 13.29 24.88 -0.35
N MET A 126 14.08 24.24 -1.22
CA MET A 126 14.79 23.01 -0.86
C MET A 126 16.06 23.34 -0.06
N GLY A 127 16.24 22.66 1.06
CA GLY A 127 17.35 22.89 1.99
C GLY A 127 17.08 22.28 3.37
N TYR A 128 17.50 22.93 4.44
CA TYR A 128 17.27 22.43 5.82
C TYR A 128 15.79 22.18 6.15
N GLY A 129 14.86 22.95 5.58
CA GLY A 129 13.42 22.72 5.74
C GLY A 129 12.99 21.34 5.24
N THR A 130 13.49 20.93 4.07
CA THR A 130 13.23 19.60 3.48
C THR A 130 13.83 18.49 4.33
N VAL A 131 15.04 18.70 4.86
CA VAL A 131 15.67 17.75 5.80
C VAL A 131 14.82 17.59 7.06
N GLY A 132 14.36 18.69 7.65
CA GLY A 132 13.46 18.69 8.81
C GLY A 132 12.16 17.93 8.54
N PHE A 133 11.54 18.12 7.39
CA PHE A 133 10.38 17.35 6.95
C PHE A 133 10.68 15.84 6.89
N GLY A 134 11.83 15.47 6.32
CA GLY A 134 12.23 14.06 6.27
C GLY A 134 12.42 13.45 7.66
N VAL A 135 13.00 14.18 8.60
CA VAL A 135 13.14 13.75 10.01
C VAL A 135 11.76 13.55 10.67
N LEU A 136 10.79 14.43 10.40
CA LEU A 136 9.41 14.24 10.89
C LEU A 136 8.79 12.94 10.37
N PHE A 137 8.99 12.60 9.09
CA PHE A 137 8.50 11.33 8.54
C PHE A 137 9.18 10.10 9.15
N ILE A 138 10.47 10.19 9.52
CA ILE A 138 11.14 9.13 10.31
C ILE A 138 10.46 8.97 11.66
N GLY A 139 10.18 10.07 12.36
CA GLY A 139 9.46 10.05 13.64
C GLY A 139 8.08 9.41 13.52
N LEU A 140 7.34 9.72 12.45
CA LEU A 140 6.04 9.11 12.16
C LEU A 140 6.15 7.63 11.80
N GLU A 141 7.16 7.21 11.03
CA GLU A 141 7.40 5.78 10.75
C GLU A 141 7.70 5.02 12.04
N TRP A 142 8.58 5.56 12.87
CA TRP A 142 8.95 4.98 14.15
C TRP A 142 7.73 4.85 15.08
N TRP A 143 6.89 5.88 15.12
CA TRP A 143 5.65 5.85 15.88
C TRP A 143 4.62 4.86 15.32
N ALA A 144 4.45 4.81 14.00
CA ALA A 144 3.59 3.84 13.34
C ALA A 144 4.03 2.42 13.68
N ARG A 145 5.33 2.14 13.63
CA ARG A 145 5.93 0.84 13.96
C ARG A 145 5.71 0.44 15.42
N THR A 146 5.98 1.35 16.36
CA THR A 146 5.96 1.04 17.80
C THR A 146 4.55 0.86 18.34
N LYS A 147 3.60 1.71 17.93
CA LYS A 147 2.22 1.68 18.47
C LYS A 147 1.20 1.03 17.53
N LYS A 148 1.61 0.53 16.36
CA LYS A 148 0.71 0.11 15.27
C LYS A 148 -0.38 1.16 15.00
N SER A 149 -0.02 2.44 15.13
CA SER A 149 -0.99 3.54 15.18
C SER A 149 -1.42 3.95 13.77
N SER A 150 -2.72 3.90 13.51
CA SER A 150 -3.30 4.45 12.28
C SER A 150 -3.16 5.98 12.18
N LEU A 151 -3.08 6.65 13.33
CA LEU A 151 -3.01 8.10 13.41
C LEU A 151 -1.69 8.65 12.84
N ALA A 152 -0.59 7.90 12.95
CA ALA A 152 0.69 8.28 12.37
C ALA A 152 0.61 8.46 10.84
N PHE A 153 -0.11 7.57 10.15
CA PHE A 153 -0.31 7.66 8.71
C PHE A 153 -1.25 8.81 8.31
N TYR A 154 -2.30 9.08 9.09
CA TYR A 154 -3.17 10.24 8.82
C TYR A 154 -2.44 11.56 9.01
N LEU A 155 -1.58 11.67 10.03
CA LEU A 155 -0.73 12.85 10.21
C LEU A 155 0.28 13.00 9.09
N ALA A 156 0.87 11.90 8.60
CA ALA A 156 1.74 11.93 7.43
C ALA A 156 1.02 12.46 6.19
N ILE A 157 -0.22 12.01 5.94
CA ILE A 157 -1.07 12.53 4.85
C ILE A 157 -1.35 14.03 5.06
N GLY A 158 -1.73 14.44 6.28
CA GLY A 158 -1.98 15.83 6.61
C GLY A 158 -0.77 16.72 6.34
N LEU A 159 0.43 16.29 6.75
CA LEU A 159 1.68 16.98 6.49
C LEU A 159 1.99 17.08 5.00
N LEU A 160 1.81 16.01 4.22
CA LEU A 160 2.00 16.05 2.76
C LEU A 160 1.04 17.01 2.07
N VAL A 161 -0.22 17.05 2.50
CA VAL A 161 -1.21 17.98 1.94
C VAL A 161 -0.85 19.43 2.31
N LEU A 162 -0.47 19.69 3.56
CA LEU A 162 -0.02 21.01 4.00
C LEU A 162 1.24 21.48 3.27
N ASP A 163 2.20 20.59 3.05
CA ASP A 163 3.41 20.86 2.26
C ASP A 163 3.06 21.29 0.83
N VAL A 164 2.15 20.57 0.16
CA VAL A 164 1.66 20.94 -1.17
C VAL A 164 1.04 22.32 -1.14
N LEU A 165 0.12 22.56 -0.21
CA LEU A 165 -0.61 23.83 -0.11
C LEU A 165 0.36 24.99 0.12
N ALA A 166 1.30 24.84 1.06
CA ALA A 166 2.32 25.84 1.35
C ALA A 166 3.17 26.12 0.12
N THR A 167 3.66 25.08 -0.56
CA THR A 167 4.46 25.22 -1.79
C THR A 167 3.66 25.95 -2.87
N THR A 168 2.38 25.62 -3.05
CA THR A 168 1.53 26.23 -4.09
C THR A 168 1.15 27.67 -3.78
N MET A 169 0.98 28.03 -2.50
CA MET A 169 0.67 29.40 -2.08
C MET A 169 1.91 30.31 -2.17
N MET A 170 3.09 29.77 -1.92
CA MET A 170 4.37 30.50 -1.99
C MET A 170 4.93 30.57 -3.41
N ALA A 171 4.54 29.66 -4.30
CA ALA A 171 4.81 29.75 -5.71
C ALA A 171 4.01 30.92 -6.31
N ALA A 172 4.57 32.13 -6.24
CA ALA A 172 4.08 33.29 -6.98
C ALA A 172 3.90 32.93 -8.47
N PRO A 173 3.00 33.58 -9.22
CA PRO A 173 2.79 33.34 -10.63
C PRO A 173 4.04 33.75 -11.44
N ARG A 174 5.07 32.90 -11.41
CA ARG A 174 6.17 32.90 -12.36
C ARG A 174 5.61 32.28 -13.63
N GLU A 175 5.41 33.12 -14.65
CA GLU A 175 4.93 32.69 -15.96
C GLU A 175 5.81 31.53 -16.47
N GLY A 176 5.21 30.33 -16.62
CA GLY A 176 5.83 29.20 -17.30
C GLY A 176 6.15 27.94 -16.48
N SER A 177 6.07 27.94 -15.14
CA SER A 177 6.32 26.72 -14.36
C SER A 177 5.03 25.98 -13.98
N THR A 178 4.52 25.11 -14.85
CA THR A 178 3.42 24.19 -14.51
C THR A 178 3.95 23.04 -13.64
N GLY A 179 4.03 23.26 -12.33
CA GLY A 179 4.40 22.27 -11.30
C GLY A 179 3.39 21.14 -11.06
N THR A 180 2.58 20.78 -12.07
CA THR A 180 1.51 19.78 -11.98
C THR A 180 2.04 18.33 -11.95
N SER A 181 3.26 18.07 -12.42
CA SER A 181 3.86 16.73 -12.45
C SER A 181 4.04 16.11 -11.05
N GLY A 182 4.22 16.92 -10.00
CA GLY A 182 4.38 16.44 -8.62
C GLY A 182 3.09 15.98 -7.94
N TRP A 183 1.91 16.39 -8.44
CA TRP A 183 0.63 16.12 -7.80
C TRP A 183 0.24 14.64 -7.90
N PHE A 184 0.51 14.01 -9.04
CA PHE A 184 0.19 12.61 -9.27
C PHE A 184 0.98 11.68 -8.35
N LEU A 185 2.29 11.90 -8.21
CA LEU A 185 3.12 11.11 -7.30
C LEU A 185 2.66 11.27 -5.85
N ARG A 186 2.39 12.51 -5.42
CA ARG A 186 1.88 12.79 -4.06
C ARG A 186 0.52 12.14 -3.80
N PHE A 187 -0.37 12.14 -4.80
CA PHE A 187 -1.64 11.42 -4.73
C PHE A 187 -1.45 9.92 -4.49
N ILE A 188 -0.54 9.28 -5.24
CA ILE A 188 -0.21 7.86 -5.04
C ILE A 188 0.34 7.60 -3.64
N ILE A 189 1.24 8.46 -3.15
CA ILE A 189 1.81 8.37 -1.80
C ILE A 189 0.68 8.44 -0.76
N CYS A 190 -0.20 9.44 -0.85
CA CYS A 190 -1.34 9.59 0.06
C CYS A 190 -2.27 8.37 0.02
N MET A 191 -2.54 7.82 -1.16
CA MET A 191 -3.34 6.62 -1.33
C MET A 191 -2.71 5.42 -0.60
N VAL A 192 -1.41 5.20 -0.75
CA VAL A 192 -0.68 4.11 -0.07
C VAL A 192 -0.72 4.30 1.45
N LEU A 193 -0.47 5.52 1.94
CA LEU A 193 -0.51 5.83 3.38
C LEU A 193 -1.91 5.67 3.96
N TYR A 194 -2.95 6.04 3.22
CA TYR A 194 -4.33 5.86 3.68
C TYR A 194 -4.67 4.39 3.87
N ARG A 195 -4.29 3.55 2.89
CA ARG A 195 -4.49 2.09 2.99
C ARG A 195 -3.76 1.51 4.18
N ALA A 196 -2.54 1.96 4.44
CA ALA A 196 -1.80 1.57 5.63
C ALA A 196 -2.48 2.03 6.94
N ALA A 197 -3.11 3.20 6.95
CA ALA A 197 -3.90 3.68 8.10
C ALA A 197 -5.10 2.78 8.38
N VAL A 198 -5.86 2.41 7.34
CA VAL A 198 -7.00 1.48 7.45
C VAL A 198 -6.52 0.11 7.93
N ALA A 199 -5.44 -0.39 7.34
CA ALA A 199 -4.83 -1.65 7.73
C ALA A 199 -4.34 -1.66 9.18
N ALA A 200 -3.73 -0.56 9.66
CA ALA A 200 -3.33 -0.40 11.05
C ALA A 200 -4.52 -0.50 12.01
N LYS A 201 -5.68 0.08 11.65
CA LYS A 201 -6.91 -0.05 12.44
C LYS A 201 -7.39 -1.50 12.49
N ALA A 202 -7.42 -2.20 11.35
CA ALA A 202 -7.82 -3.60 11.29
C ALA A 202 -6.91 -4.48 12.18
N LEU A 203 -5.60 -4.24 12.14
CA LEU A 203 -4.61 -4.94 12.97
C LEU A 203 -4.68 -4.58 14.46
N ALA A 204 -5.32 -3.49 14.85
CA ALA A 204 -5.53 -3.13 16.25
C ALA A 204 -6.76 -3.83 16.84
N VAL A 205 -7.74 -4.17 16.01
CA VAL A 205 -8.98 -4.87 16.42
C VAL A 205 -8.81 -6.39 16.42
N ALA A 206 -8.12 -6.96 15.42
CA ALA A 206 -7.84 -8.39 15.30
C ALA A 206 -7.22 -9.07 16.55
N PRO A 207 -6.25 -8.49 17.28
CA PRO A 207 -5.67 -9.13 18.47
C PRO A 207 -6.67 -9.31 19.62
N ALA A 208 -7.81 -8.62 19.63
CA ALA A 208 -8.85 -8.83 20.64
C ALA A 208 -9.75 -10.04 20.29
N ALA A 209 -9.99 -10.31 19.00
CA ALA A 209 -10.86 -11.39 18.55
C ALA A 209 -10.22 -12.79 18.72
N GLU A 210 -8.89 -12.89 18.59
CA GLU A 210 -8.16 -14.15 18.85
C GLU A 210 -8.07 -14.48 20.35
N ALA A 211 -8.18 -13.48 21.24
CA ALA A 211 -8.15 -13.67 22.69
C ALA A 211 -9.51 -14.08 23.30
N GLU A 212 -10.63 -13.86 22.59
CA GLU A 212 -11.95 -14.35 23.00
C GLU A 212 -12.27 -15.77 22.48
N LEU A 213 -11.46 -16.29 21.55
CA LEU A 213 -11.61 -17.63 20.97
C LEU A 213 -10.58 -18.64 21.48
N ALA A 214 -9.69 -18.23 22.39
CA ALA A 214 -8.69 -19.07 23.07
C ALA A 214 -9.10 -19.31 24.53
#